data_AF-A0AAU2S3H8-F1
#
_entry.id   AF-A0AAU2S3H8-F1
#
_cell.length_a   1.000
_cell.length_b   1.000
_cell.length_c   1.000
_cell.angle_alpha   90.00
_cell.angle_beta   90.00
_cell.angle_gamma   90.00
#
_symmetry.space_group_name_H-M   'P 1'
#
loop_
_entity.id
_entity.type
_entity.pdbx_description
1 polymer ?
#
loop_
_entity_poly.entity_id
_entity_poly.type
_entity_poly.pdbx_seq_one_letter_code
_entity_poly.pdbx_strand_id
1 'polypeptide(L)'
;MVQQVAQQVQAQPLAAGVANGFIDIIQPLQGQPRQIFLRINNQFRVLNNPIPQIQQQIQEAFAFGHQVIGVWDTQSPNVLRSVRIQRL
;
A
#
# COMPACT_ATOMS: atom_id res chain seq x y z
N MET A 1 34.43 -7.30 -27.60
CA MET A 1 33.68 -6.35 -26.76
C MET A 1 32.29 -6.91 -26.56
N VAL A 2 31.89 -7.25 -25.34
CA VAL A 2 30.55 -7.76 -25.05
C VAL A 2 29.66 -6.56 -24.73
N GLN A 3 28.70 -6.25 -25.60
CA GLN A 3 27.69 -5.24 -25.33
C GLN A 3 26.71 -5.80 -24.29
N GLN A 4 26.82 -5.31 -23.06
CA GLN A 4 25.79 -5.49 -22.04
C GLN A 4 24.61 -4.60 -22.44
N VAL A 5 23.59 -5.21 -23.02
CA VAL A 5 22.28 -4.58 -23.20
C VAL A 5 21.68 -4.45 -21.80
N ALA A 6 21.96 -3.34 -21.12
CA ALA A 6 21.19 -2.97 -19.95
C ALA A 6 19.77 -2.70 -20.43
N GLN A 7 18.88 -3.69 -20.26
CA GLN A 7 17.44 -3.46 -20.34
C GLN A 7 17.14 -2.32 -19.36
N GLN A 8 16.93 -1.12 -19.90
CA GLN A 8 16.32 -0.02 -19.15
C GLN A 8 14.88 -0.46 -18.87
N VAL A 9 14.71 -1.22 -17.79
CA VAL A 9 13.41 -1.40 -17.16
C VAL A 9 12.98 0.01 -16.80
N GLN A 10 12.02 0.54 -17.54
CA GLN A 10 11.38 1.82 -17.20
C GLN A 10 10.79 1.64 -15.80
N ALA A 11 11.55 2.05 -14.79
CA ALA A 11 11.06 2.05 -13.42
C ALA A 11 9.88 3.01 -13.41
N GLN A 12 8.66 2.48 -13.23
CA GLN A 12 7.54 3.35 -12.93
C GLN A 12 7.92 4.18 -11.71
N PRO A 13 7.75 5.51 -11.73
CA PRO A 13 8.08 6.34 -10.58
C PRO A 13 7.24 5.90 -9.39
N LEU A 14 7.89 5.23 -8.44
CA LEU A 14 7.27 4.81 -7.19
C LEU A 14 7.51 5.88 -6.13
N ALA A 15 6.49 6.11 -5.31
CA ALA A 15 6.61 6.87 -4.08
C ALA A 15 6.12 6.02 -2.90
N ALA A 16 6.60 6.37 -1.71
CA ALA A 16 6.26 5.67 -0.48
C ALA A 16 6.05 6.67 0.66
N GLY A 17 5.30 6.25 1.68
CA GLY A 17 5.08 7.06 2.86
C GLY A 17 4.46 6.28 4.01
N VAL A 18 4.67 6.78 5.22
CA VAL A 18 4.14 6.20 6.45
C VAL A 18 2.69 6.65 6.62
N ALA A 19 1.80 5.69 6.81
CA ALA A 19 0.40 5.95 7.09
C ALA A 19 0.24 6.36 8.55
N ASN A 20 -0.55 7.41 8.79
CA ASN A 20 -0.86 7.93 10.12
C ASN A 20 -2.34 7.71 10.50
N GLY A 21 -2.99 6.77 9.82
CA GLY A 21 -4.37 6.34 10.04
C GLY A 21 -4.82 5.42 8.92
N PHE A 22 -5.91 4.69 9.16
CA PHE A 22 -6.53 3.83 8.16
C PHE A 22 -8.04 3.76 8.31
N ILE A 23 -8.72 3.35 7.24
CA ILE A 23 -10.13 2.95 7.24
C ILE A 23 -10.19 1.55 6.66
N ASP A 24 -10.87 0.65 7.36
CA ASP A 24 -11.06 -0.73 6.94
C ASP A 24 -12.55 -1.03 6.77
N ILE A 25 -12.94 -1.49 5.58
CA ILE A 25 -14.31 -1.90 5.28
C ILE A 25 -14.40 -3.40 5.55
N ILE A 26 -14.78 -3.74 6.79
CA ILE A 26 -14.81 -5.11 7.31
C ILE A 26 -15.78 -6.03 6.53
N GLN A 27 -16.85 -5.45 5.95
CA GLN A 27 -17.78 -6.16 5.06
C GLN A 27 -18.06 -5.30 3.82
N PRO A 28 -17.42 -5.58 2.66
CA PRO A 28 -17.84 -4.96 1.41
C PRO A 28 -19.25 -5.43 1.05
N LEU A 29 -20.01 -4.58 0.37
CA LEU A 29 -21.30 -4.98 -0.21
C LEU A 29 -21.10 -6.14 -1.19
N GLN A 30 -22.15 -6.95 -1.43
CA GLN A 30 -22.05 -8.04 -2.40
C GLN A 30 -21.55 -7.51 -3.76
N GLY A 31 -20.52 -8.17 -4.31
CA GLY A 31 -19.89 -7.77 -5.56
C GLY A 31 -18.85 -6.65 -5.46
N GLN A 32 -18.64 -6.05 -4.28
CA GLN A 32 -17.59 -5.05 -4.09
C GLN A 32 -16.26 -5.67 -3.64
N PRO A 33 -15.12 -5.12 -4.10
CA PRO A 33 -13.81 -5.55 -3.63
C PRO A 33 -13.64 -5.19 -2.15
N ARG A 34 -12.88 -6.00 -1.41
CA ARG A 34 -12.36 -5.57 -0.11
C ARG A 34 -11.41 -4.41 -0.32
N GLN A 35 -11.44 -3.41 0.54
CA GLN A 35 -10.59 -2.23 0.43
C GLN A 35 -10.14 -1.76 1.81
N ILE A 36 -8.87 -1.36 1.89
CA ILE A 36 -8.30 -0.65 3.04
C ILE A 36 -7.75 0.67 2.54
N PHE A 37 -8.09 1.76 3.21
CA PHE A 37 -7.58 3.08 2.89
C PHE A 37 -6.52 3.45 3.92
N LEU A 38 -5.32 3.80 3.46
CA LEU A 38 -4.26 4.35 4.30
C LEU A 38 -4.18 5.86 4.12
N ARG A 39 -4.15 6.61 5.22
CA ARG A 39 -3.93 8.06 5.19
C ARG A 39 -2.43 8.33 5.20
N ILE A 40 -1.88 8.78 4.08
CA ILE A 40 -0.46 9.09 3.89
C ILE A 40 -0.36 10.52 3.34
N ASN A 41 0.42 11.37 3.99
CA ASN A 41 0.55 12.81 3.65
C ASN A 41 -0.82 13.51 3.52
N ASN A 42 -1.71 13.24 4.48
CA ASN A 42 -3.07 13.79 4.51
C ASN A 42 -3.97 13.41 3.30
N GLN A 43 -3.59 12.39 2.53
CA GLN A 43 -4.36 11.83 1.42
C GLN A 43 -4.67 10.35 1.69
N PHE A 44 -5.90 9.92 1.39
CA PHE A 44 -6.24 8.50 1.43
C PHE A 44 -5.81 7.80 0.15
N ARG A 45 -5.13 6.67 0.32
CA ARG A 45 -4.72 5.78 -0.77
C ARG A 45 -5.28 4.39 -0.50
N VAL A 46 -5.86 3.77 -1.53
CA VAL A 46 -6.58 2.50 -1.40
C VAL A 46 -5.71 1.30 -1.74
N LEU A 47 -5.70 0.30 -0.87
CA LEU A 47 -5.26 -1.04 -1.16
C LEU A 47 -6.48 -1.87 -1.56
N ASN A 48 -6.55 -2.26 -2.83
CA ASN A 48 -7.65 -3.04 -3.37
C ASN A 48 -7.41 -4.54 -3.17
N ASN A 49 -8.47 -5.26 -2.83
CA ASN A 49 -8.47 -6.71 -2.63
C ASN A 49 -7.35 -7.22 -1.69
N PRO A 50 -7.15 -6.62 -0.50
CA PRO A 50 -6.19 -7.17 0.45
C PRO A 50 -6.64 -8.57 0.86
N ILE A 51 -5.69 -9.50 0.94
CA ILE A 51 -5.94 -10.80 1.56
C ILE A 51 -6.16 -10.61 3.07
N PRO A 52 -6.95 -11.47 3.74
CA PRO A 52 -7.27 -11.33 5.17
C PRO A 52 -6.04 -11.16 6.07
N GLN A 53 -4.94 -11.84 5.74
CA GLN A 53 -3.67 -11.73 6.48
C GLN A 53 -3.10 -10.31 6.45
N ILE A 54 -3.12 -9.62 5.31
CA ILE A 54 -2.61 -8.24 5.19
C ILE A 54 -3.52 -7.28 5.97
N GLN A 55 -4.84 -7.48 5.88
CA GLN A 55 -5.81 -6.70 6.64
C GLN A 55 -5.54 -6.78 8.14
N GLN A 56 -5.39 -8.01 8.67
CA GLN A 56 -5.05 -8.23 10.07
C GLN A 56 -3.71 -7.60 10.46
N GLN A 57 -2.67 -7.78 9.64
CA GLN A 57 -1.34 -7.20 9.91
C GLN A 57 -1.36 -5.66 9.96
N ILE A 58 -2.17 -5.02 9.12
CA ILE A 58 -2.35 -3.56 9.15
C ILE A 58 -3.04 -3.14 10.45
N GLN A 59 -4.14 -3.81 10.83
CA GLN A 59 -4.85 -3.52 12.07
C GLN A 59 -3.94 -3.66 13.30
N GLU A 60 -3.21 -4.77 13.40
CA GLU A 60 -2.25 -5.03 14.48
C GLU A 60 -1.14 -3.98 14.50
N ALA A 61 -0.59 -3.63 13.33
CA ALA A 61 0.47 -2.64 13.24
C ALA A 61 0.02 -1.29 13.81
N PHE A 62 -1.18 -0.83 13.48
CA PHE A 62 -1.74 0.39 14.06
C PHE A 62 -2.01 0.26 15.57
N ALA A 63 -2.51 -0.90 16.03
CA ALA A 63 -2.78 -1.15 17.45
C ALA A 63 -1.51 -1.15 18.31
N PHE A 64 -0.38 -1.66 17.78
CA PHE A 64 0.90 -1.75 18.49
C PHE A 64 1.88 -0.61 18.16
N GLY A 65 1.45 0.41 17.42
CA GLY A 65 2.29 1.55 17.07
C GLY A 65 3.42 1.25 16.07
N HIS A 66 3.34 0.13 15.35
CA HIS A 66 4.25 -0.18 14.24
C HIS A 66 3.95 0.72 13.04
N GLN A 67 4.97 0.95 12.21
CA GLN A 67 4.80 1.75 11.00
C GLN A 67 4.13 0.93 9.90
N VAL A 68 3.12 1.53 9.27
CA VAL A 68 2.49 1.01 8.05
C VAL A 68 2.93 1.86 6.88
N ILE A 69 3.73 1.31 5.97
CA ILE A 69 4.33 2.03 4.84
C ILE A 69 3.58 1.62 3.57
N GLY A 70 2.92 2.58 2.92
CA GLY A 70 2.29 2.37 1.62
C GLY A 70 3.25 2.73 0.48
N VAL A 71 3.20 1.97 -0.61
CA VAL A 71 3.92 2.26 -1.87
C VAL A 71 2.91 2.41 -3.00
N TRP A 72 3.07 3.44 -3.81
CA TRP A 72 2.19 3.73 -4.96
C TRP A 72 2.98 4.19 -6.18
N ASP A 73 2.33 4.09 -7.34
CA ASP A 73 2.81 4.68 -8.59
C ASP A 73 2.42 6.17 -8.62
N THR A 74 3.34 7.08 -8.95
CA THR A 74 3.03 8.51 -8.95
C THR A 74 2.03 8.92 -10.05
N GLN A 75 1.86 8.11 -11.10
CA GLN A 75 0.82 8.29 -12.12
C GLN A 75 -0.57 7.87 -11.61
N SER A 76 -0.63 7.01 -10.59
CA SER A 76 -1.88 6.57 -9.94
C SER A 76 -1.80 6.75 -8.42
N PRO A 77 -1.67 8.01 -7.94
CA PRO A 77 -1.29 8.27 -6.55
C PRO A 77 -2.30 7.70 -5.54
N ASN A 78 -3.58 7.62 -5.89
CA ASN A 78 -4.61 7.18 -4.95
C ASN A 78 -4.67 5.66 -4.77
N VAL A 79 -3.86 4.87 -5.48
CA VAL A 79 -3.89 3.40 -5.43
C VAL A 79 -2.55 2.85 -4.93
N LEU A 80 -2.60 2.06 -3.87
CA LEU A 80 -1.45 1.37 -3.32
C LEU A 80 -1.11 0.16 -4.19
N ARG A 81 0.17 0.04 -4.51
CA ARG A 81 0.78 -1.14 -5.15
C ARG A 81 1.13 -2.19 -4.10
N SER A 82 1.58 -1.75 -2.93
CA SER A 82 1.91 -2.63 -1.81
C SER A 82 1.88 -1.88 -0.48
N VAL A 83 1.87 -2.66 0.60
CA VAL A 83 1.98 -2.19 1.98
C VAL A 83 3.06 -3.01 2.68
N ARG A 84 3.92 -2.34 3.45
CA ARG A 84 4.96 -2.96 4.28
C ARG A 84 4.74 -2.56 5.73
N ILE A 85 4.79 -3.55 6.62
CA ILE A 85 4.80 -3.31 8.07
C ILE A 85 6.25 -3.25 8.55
N GLN A 86 6.60 -2.19 9.27
CA GLN A 86 7.88 -2.04 9.94
C GLN A 86 7.64 -2.02 11.45
N ARG A 87 8.04 -3.11 12.11
CA ARG A 87 7.98 -3.25 13.56
C ARG A 87 9.05 -2.35 14.18
N LEU A 88 8.67 -1.67 15.27
CA LEU A 88 9.55 -0.84 16.08
C LEU A 88 9.97 -1.62 17.33
#